data_AF-A0A656Z3A1-F1
#
_entry.id   AF-A0A656Z3A1-F1
#
_cell.length_a   1.000
_cell.length_b   1.000
_cell.length_c   1.000
_cell.angle_alpha   90.00
_cell.angle_beta   90.00
_cell.angle_gamma   90.00
#
_symmetry.space_group_name_H-M   'P 1'
#
loop_
_entity.id
_entity.type
_entity.pdbx_description
1 polymer ?
#
loop_
_entity_poly.entity_id
_entity_poly.type
_entity_poly.pdbx_seq_one_letter_code
_entity_poly.pdbx_strand_id
1 'polypeptide(L)'
;MINIVSLYLLSSLLWASPVEPLNVAAVSPDLQKLEEMLLFGLPASRQRQFIEARTAWRKYRDAECGFRQVNFPMWTSVEECKHLMLHQRATDIRLQLRWQHGLPGNVR
;
A
#
# COMPACT_ATOMS: atom_id res chain seq x y z
N MET A 1 -58.49 9.04 21.12
CA MET A 1 -57.88 8.46 19.90
C MET A 1 -56.76 9.38 19.46
N ILE A 2 -55.51 9.06 19.80
CA ILE A 2 -54.34 9.88 19.50
C ILE A 2 -53.77 9.39 18.16
N ASN A 3 -53.65 10.33 17.22
CA ASN A 3 -53.28 10.12 15.82
C ASN A 3 -51.85 9.54 15.69
N ILE A 4 -51.71 8.39 15.02
CA ILE A 4 -50.46 7.63 14.81
C ILE A 4 -49.60 8.22 13.68
N VAL A 5 -49.76 9.51 13.35
CA VAL A 5 -49.06 10.12 12.19
C VAL A 5 -47.70 10.72 12.56
N SER A 6 -47.29 10.71 13.84
CA SER A 6 -46.10 11.45 14.30
C SER A 6 -44.85 10.62 14.58
N LEU A 7 -44.74 9.36 14.15
CA LEU A 7 -43.58 8.51 14.49
C LEU A 7 -42.69 8.09 13.31
N TYR A 8 -42.99 8.51 12.09
CA TYR A 8 -42.21 8.11 10.90
C TYR A 8 -41.24 9.19 10.37
N LEU A 9 -41.02 10.28 11.10
CA LEU A 9 -40.14 11.39 10.65
C LEU A 9 -38.82 11.50 11.43
N LEU A 10 -38.48 10.55 12.29
CA LEU A 10 -37.26 10.62 13.13
C LEU A 10 -36.31 9.43 12.98
N SER A 11 -36.50 8.57 11.96
CA SER A 11 -35.65 7.39 11.76
C SER A 11 -34.57 7.57 10.69
N SER A 12 -34.50 8.72 10.01
CA SER A 12 -33.59 8.97 8.89
C SER A 12 -32.33 9.75 9.31
N LEU A 13 -31.73 9.38 10.44
CA LEU A 13 -30.42 9.88 10.88
C LEU A 13 -29.54 8.74 11.40
N LEU A 14 -29.61 7.55 10.79
CA LEU A 14 -28.46 6.65 10.78
C LEU A 14 -27.60 7.06 9.60
N TRP A 15 -26.75 8.05 9.87
CA TRP A 15 -25.61 8.38 9.03
C TRP A 15 -24.77 7.11 8.97
N ALA A 16 -24.96 6.31 7.93
CA ALA A 16 -23.88 5.46 7.46
C ALA A 16 -22.79 6.45 7.05
N SER A 17 -21.88 6.74 7.96
CA SER A 17 -20.60 7.36 7.61
C SER A 17 -20.08 6.55 6.43
N PRO A 18 -19.70 7.18 5.30
CA PRO A 18 -18.86 6.47 4.37
C PRO A 18 -17.67 6.03 5.21
N VAL A 19 -17.49 4.72 5.37
CA VAL A 19 -16.19 4.20 5.77
C VAL A 19 -15.31 4.62 4.62
N GLU A 20 -14.72 5.81 4.72
CA GLU A 20 -13.67 6.22 3.81
C GLU A 20 -12.67 5.06 3.87
N PRO A 21 -12.42 4.35 2.75
CA PRO A 21 -11.42 3.33 2.75
C PRO A 21 -10.16 4.03 3.25
N LEU A 22 -9.63 3.52 4.36
CA LEU A 22 -8.40 4.02 4.99
C LEU A 22 -7.44 4.23 3.83
N ASN A 23 -7.16 5.48 3.47
CA ASN A 23 -6.43 5.78 2.25
C ASN A 23 -4.98 5.38 2.52
N VAL A 24 -4.68 4.08 2.37
CA VAL A 24 -3.35 3.53 2.53
C VAL A 24 -2.53 4.23 1.49
N ALA A 25 -1.74 5.20 1.95
CA ALA A 25 -1.02 6.12 1.10
C ALA A 25 -0.29 5.34 0.01
N ALA A 26 -0.26 5.89 -1.21
CA ALA A 26 0.37 5.27 -2.36
C ALA A 26 1.83 4.85 -2.09
N VAL A 27 2.47 5.39 -1.04
CA VAL A 27 3.74 4.95 -0.45
C VAL A 27 3.69 5.23 1.06
N SER A 28 4.16 4.31 1.90
CA SER A 28 4.40 4.60 3.34
C SER A 28 5.64 5.50 3.51
N PRO A 29 5.62 6.51 4.41
CA PRO A 29 6.79 7.38 4.66
C PRO A 29 8.08 6.61 4.96
N ASP A 30 7.98 5.50 5.69
CA ASP A 30 9.12 4.66 6.02
C ASP A 30 9.72 3.98 4.80
N LEU A 31 8.86 3.46 3.90
CA LEU A 31 9.32 2.85 2.66
C LEU A 31 9.98 3.90 1.76
N GLN A 32 9.41 5.11 1.68
CA GLN A 32 9.99 6.19 0.91
C GLN A 32 11.40 6.53 1.39
N LYS A 33 11.60 6.67 2.70
CA LYS A 33 12.92 6.92 3.30
C LYS A 33 13.92 5.81 2.96
N LEU A 34 13.50 4.55 3.02
CA LEU A 34 14.36 3.41 2.66
C LEU A 34 14.73 3.43 1.16
N GLU A 35 13.77 3.72 0.28
CA GLU A 35 14.00 3.82 -1.16
C GLU A 35 14.93 4.98 -1.51
N GLU A 36 14.82 6.11 -0.81
CA GLU A 36 15.72 7.26 -0.96
C GLU A 36 17.15 6.94 -0.49
N MET A 37 17.30 6.31 0.68
CA MET A 37 18.61 5.86 1.17
C MET A 37 19.31 4.94 0.16
N LEU A 38 18.58 3.98 -0.41
CA LEU A 38 19.12 3.07 -1.41
C LEU A 38 19.50 3.84 -2.68
N LEU A 39 18.62 4.71 -3.17
CA LEU A 39 18.88 5.52 -4.36
C LEU A 39 20.17 6.34 -4.22
N PHE A 40 20.37 7.01 -3.08
CA PHE A 40 21.54 7.86 -2.84
C PHE A 40 22.86 7.11 -2.83
N GLY A 41 22.85 5.85 -2.40
CA GLY A 41 24.07 5.05 -2.33
C GLY A 41 24.31 4.13 -3.54
N LEU A 42 23.41 4.14 -4.53
CA LEU A 42 23.65 3.51 -5.81
C LEU A 42 24.57 4.36 -6.70
N PRO A 43 25.47 3.74 -7.51
CA PRO A 43 26.18 4.43 -8.56
C PRO A 43 25.22 5.13 -9.54
N ALA A 44 25.61 6.28 -10.10
CA ALA A 44 24.78 7.06 -11.01
C ALA A 44 24.21 6.22 -12.19
N SER A 45 24.99 5.26 -12.69
CA SER A 45 24.56 4.34 -13.76
C SER A 45 23.39 3.41 -13.36
N ARG A 46 23.20 3.16 -12.06
CA ARG A 46 22.15 2.28 -11.50
C ARG A 46 20.95 3.04 -10.95
N GLN A 47 21.09 4.33 -10.66
CA GLN A 47 20.00 5.16 -10.11
C GLN A 47 18.77 5.19 -11.03
N ARG A 48 18.97 5.33 -12.34
CA ARG A 48 17.86 5.29 -13.32
C ARG A 48 17.10 3.97 -13.27
N GLN A 49 17.83 2.85 -13.26
CA GLN A 49 17.25 1.50 -13.20
C GLN A 49 16.44 1.30 -11.92
N PHE A 50 16.92 1.84 -10.79
CA PHE A 50 16.19 1.78 -9.52
C PHE A 50 14.89 2.61 -9.57
N ILE A 51 14.92 3.82 -10.13
CA ILE A 51 13.73 4.66 -10.28
C ILE A 51 12.67 3.98 -11.15
N GLU A 52 13.09 3.36 -12.26
CA GLU A 52 12.23 2.58 -13.14
C GLU A 52 11.62 1.38 -12.40
N ALA A 53 12.45 0.59 -11.71
CA ALA A 53 12.00 -0.57 -10.95
C ALA A 53 11.02 -0.18 -9.82
N ARG A 54 11.29 0.92 -9.11
CA ARG A 54 10.40 1.49 -8.09
C ARG A 54 9.04 1.87 -8.68
N THR A 55 9.04 2.52 -9.84
CA THR A 55 7.81 2.94 -10.53
C THR A 55 7.01 1.72 -11.02
N ALA A 56 7.69 0.75 -11.63
CA ALA A 56 7.09 -0.49 -12.09
C ALA A 56 6.48 -1.30 -10.94
N TRP A 57 7.17 -1.38 -9.80
CA TRP A 57 6.67 -2.07 -8.62
C TRP A 57 5.38 -1.45 -8.08
N ARG A 58 5.27 -0.11 -8.03
CA ARG A 58 4.03 0.57 -7.60
C ARG A 58 2.85 0.23 -8.51
N LYS A 59 3.07 0.25 -9.83
CA LYS A 59 2.05 -0.15 -10.82
C LYS A 59 1.62 -1.61 -10.63
N TYR A 60 2.59 -2.51 -10.42
CA TYR A 60 2.31 -3.92 -10.14
C TYR A 60 1.47 -4.10 -8.88
N ARG A 61 1.83 -3.45 -7.77
CA ARG A 61 1.05 -3.50 -6.53
C ARG A 61 -0.39 -3.08 -6.76
N ASP A 62 -0.60 -1.95 -7.43
CA ASP A 62 -1.95 -1.42 -7.62
C ASP A 62 -2.79 -2.34 -8.53
N ALA A 63 -2.19 -2.92 -9.58
CA ALA A 63 -2.83 -3.90 -10.44
C ALA A 63 -3.15 -5.21 -9.70
N GLU A 64 -2.19 -5.75 -8.94
CA GLU A 64 -2.34 -6.99 -8.17
C GLU A 64 -3.44 -6.86 -7.11
N CYS A 65 -3.45 -5.76 -6.35
CA CYS A 65 -4.48 -5.54 -5.34
C CYS A 65 -5.87 -5.28 -5.96
N GLY A 66 -5.93 -4.60 -7.10
CA GLY A 66 -7.18 -4.49 -7.87
C GLY A 66 -7.68 -5.85 -8.37
N PHE A 67 -6.78 -6.68 -8.91
CA PHE A 67 -7.10 -8.04 -9.34
C PHE A 67 -7.62 -8.90 -8.19
N ARG A 68 -6.96 -8.87 -7.02
CA ARG A 68 -7.40 -9.63 -5.84
C ARG A 68 -8.76 -9.20 -5.33
N GLN A 69 -9.04 -7.90 -5.32
CA GLN A 69 -10.36 -7.41 -4.90
C GLN A 69 -11.49 -7.92 -5.82
N VAL A 70 -11.24 -7.99 -7.12
CA VAL A 70 -12.24 -8.47 -8.09
C VAL A 70 -12.43 -9.98 -8.00
N ASN A 71 -11.35 -10.75 -7.81
CA ASN A 71 -11.39 -12.21 -7.89
C ASN A 71 -11.54 -12.92 -6.54
N PHE A 72 -11.08 -12.29 -5.46
CA PHE A 72 -11.05 -12.85 -4.10
C PHE A 72 -11.52 -11.83 -3.03
N PRO A 73 -12.69 -11.18 -3.20
CA PRO A 73 -13.14 -10.07 -2.35
C PRO A 73 -13.32 -10.45 -0.87
N MET A 74 -13.53 -11.74 -0.57
CA MET A 74 -13.72 -12.24 0.80
C MET A 74 -12.40 -12.54 1.53
N TRP A 75 -11.26 -12.48 0.83
CA TRP A 75 -9.96 -12.95 1.35
C TRP A 75 -9.03 -11.80 1.73
N THR A 76 -9.12 -10.68 1.02
CA THR A 76 -8.30 -9.49 1.27
C THR A 76 -8.99 -8.28 0.66
N SER A 77 -9.08 -7.20 1.44
CA SER A 77 -9.37 -5.88 0.90
C SER A 77 -8.19 -5.35 0.07
N VAL A 78 -8.44 -4.32 -0.75
CA VAL A 78 -7.39 -3.59 -1.47
C VAL A 78 -6.36 -3.00 -0.50
N GLU A 79 -6.83 -2.48 0.62
CA GLU A 79 -6.03 -1.81 1.65
C GLU A 79 -5.12 -2.81 2.35
N GLU A 80 -5.65 -3.96 2.78
CA GLU A 80 -4.87 -5.05 3.37
C GLU A 80 -3.81 -5.58 2.40
N CYS A 81 -4.18 -5.77 1.13
CA CYS A 81 -3.25 -6.18 0.09
C CYS A 81 -2.10 -5.17 -0.06
N LYS A 82 -2.43 -3.88 -0.17
CA LYS A 82 -1.44 -2.81 -0.29
C LYS A 82 -0.53 -2.77 0.93
N HIS A 83 -1.08 -2.92 2.14
CA HIS A 83 -0.32 -2.93 3.37
C HIS A 83 0.68 -4.10 3.41
N LEU A 84 0.23 -5.32 3.07
CA LEU A 84 1.11 -6.50 2.97
C LEU A 84 2.24 -6.29 1.97
N MET A 85 1.92 -5.78 0.77
CA MET A 85 2.92 -5.53 -0.27
C MET A 85 3.91 -4.43 0.12
N LEU A 86 3.46 -3.36 0.79
CA LEU A 86 4.34 -2.32 1.33
C LEU A 86 5.32 -2.89 2.36
N HIS A 87 4.84 -3.76 3.26
CA HIS A 87 5.69 -4.43 4.25
C HIS A 87 6.73 -5.34 3.59
N GLN A 88 6.32 -6.14 2.59
CA GLN A 88 7.23 -6.99 1.83
C GLN A 88 8.30 -6.16 1.13
N ARG A 89 7.90 -5.07 0.45
CA ARG A 89 8.83 -4.18 -0.23
C ARG A 89 9.82 -3.52 0.71
N ALA A 90 9.38 -3.09 1.89
CA ALA A 90 10.30 -2.55 2.90
C ALA A 90 11.34 -3.58 3.33
N THR A 91 10.97 -4.86 3.44
CA THR A 91 11.89 -5.96 3.72
C THR A 91 12.92 -6.13 2.60
N ASP A 92 12.48 -6.12 1.34
CA ASP A 92 13.34 -6.23 0.17
C ASP A 92 14.35 -5.06 0.08
N ILE A 93 13.90 -3.82 0.29
CA ILE A 93 14.78 -2.64 0.25
C ILE A 93 15.79 -2.67 1.40
N ARG A 94 15.39 -3.08 2.60
CA ARG A 94 16.33 -3.26 3.73
C ARG A 94 17.42 -4.29 3.39
N LEU A 95 17.05 -5.38 2.71
CA LEU A 95 18.00 -6.39 2.25
C LEU A 95 18.97 -5.81 1.22
N GLN A 96 18.47 -5.06 0.23
CA GLN A 96 19.30 -4.39 -0.78
C GLN A 96 20.27 -3.37 -0.16
N LEU A 97 19.81 -2.60 0.83
CA LEU A 97 20.66 -1.67 1.59
C LEU A 97 21.80 -2.42 2.32
N ARG A 98 21.53 -3.59 2.91
CA ARG A 98 22.59 -4.41 3.54
C ARG A 98 23.66 -4.82 2.53
N TRP A 99 23.26 -5.23 1.33
CA TRP A 99 24.19 -5.60 0.25
C TRP A 99 25.04 -4.41 -0.19
N GLN A 100 24.44 -3.23 -0.28
CA GLN A 100 25.15 -2.01 -0.63
C GLN A 100 26.21 -1.62 0.41
N HIS A 101 26.00 -1.94 1.68
CA HIS A 101 26.97 -1.74 2.77
C HIS A 101 27.97 -2.91 2.91
N GLY A 102 28.05 -3.81 1.93
CA GLY A 102 29.05 -4.89 1.91
C GLY A 102 28.74 -6.06 2.83
N LEU A 103 27.54 -6.13 3.43
CA LEU A 103 27.10 -7.35 4.10
C LEU A 103 26.78 -8.40 3.03
N PRO A 104 27.39 -9.60 3.07
CA PRO A 104 27.18 -10.62 2.04
C PRO A 104 25.70 -10.97 1.97
N GLY A 105 25.07 -10.54 0.89
CA GLY A 105 23.92 -11.25 0.34
C GLY A 105 24.45 -12.53 -0.25
N ASN A 106 23.93 -13.67 0.20
CA ASN A 106 24.10 -14.92 -0.53
C ASN A 106 23.33 -14.81 -1.86
N VAL A 107 23.84 -14.02 -2.80
CA VAL A 107 23.51 -14.16 -4.22
C VAL A 107 24.45 -15.25 -4.72
N ARG A 108 23.96 -16.49 -4.65
CA ARG A 108 24.59 -17.64 -5.31
C ARG A 108 24.36 -17.55 -6.81
#